data_AF-A0A419KLW2-F1
#
_entry.id   AF-A0A419KLW2-F1
#
_cell.length_a   1.000
_cell.length_b   1.000
_cell.length_c   1.000
_cell.angle_alpha   90.00
_cell.angle_beta   90.00
_cell.angle_gamma   90.00
#
_symmetry.space_group_name_H-M   'P 1'
#
loop_
_entity.id
_entity.type
_entity.pdbx_description
1 polymer ?
#
loop_
_entity_poly.entity_id
_entity_poly.type
_entity_poly.pdbx_seq_one_letter_code
_entity_poly.pdbx_strand_id
1 'polypeptide(L)'
;MKEVSEKVLGFSRLWVWHPENLEQRPEYDYVKYISYEDIPLSKLFPGFKKYNRMTLIIDLAKSHEEIWRDFKKRCRNSITKAEKLGLFVVKSSKTEDYNDFYQAYMLLCRRELLIPHSLKFYKQGDLFLVKQNDKTVSAAIMMKDERHAHQTMQVSMEKYMGEIIFLYGR
;
A
#
# COMPACT_ATOMS: atom_id res chain seq x y z
N MET A 1 -2.80 -8.65 -12.87
CA MET A 1 -3.69 -7.48 -13.07
C MET A 1 -4.88 -7.54 -12.13
N LYS A 2 -5.26 -6.42 -11.49
CA LYS A 2 -6.40 -6.37 -10.57
C LYS A 2 -7.23 -5.12 -10.77
N GLU A 3 -8.55 -5.30 -10.85
CA GLU A 3 -9.49 -4.21 -11.09
C GLU A 3 -10.49 -4.06 -9.94
N VAL A 4 -10.78 -2.81 -9.57
CA VAL A 4 -11.75 -2.48 -8.53
C VAL A 4 -12.64 -1.35 -9.01
N SER A 5 -13.90 -1.67 -9.24
CA SER A 5 -14.96 -0.71 -9.57
C SER A 5 -15.69 -0.24 -8.32
N GLU A 6 -15.97 1.05 -8.22
CA GLU A 6 -16.77 1.63 -7.14
C GLU A 6 -17.66 2.78 -7.64
N LYS A 7 -18.73 3.09 -6.89
CA LYS A 7 -19.52 4.31 -7.09
C LYS A 7 -19.34 5.24 -5.91
N VAL A 8 -18.83 6.44 -6.15
CA VAL A 8 -18.57 7.46 -5.13
C VAL A 8 -19.25 8.75 -5.55
N LEU A 9 -20.23 9.21 -4.77
CA LEU A 9 -20.99 10.44 -5.03
C LEU A 9 -21.65 10.47 -6.42
N GLY A 10 -22.18 9.32 -6.86
CA GLY A 10 -22.80 9.18 -8.19
C GLY A 10 -21.80 8.90 -9.33
N PHE A 11 -20.51 9.18 -9.13
CA PHE A 11 -19.47 8.90 -10.13
C PHE A 11 -18.98 7.46 -10.02
N SER A 12 -18.95 6.77 -11.15
CA SER A 12 -18.32 5.47 -11.34
C SER A 12 -16.81 5.63 -11.46
N ARG A 13 -16.07 4.81 -10.72
CA ARG A 13 -14.61 4.84 -10.69
C ARG A 13 -14.05 3.44 -10.89
N LEU A 14 -12.97 3.34 -11.65
CA LEU A 14 -12.20 2.12 -11.84
C LEU A 14 -10.76 2.32 -11.40
N TRP A 15 -10.28 1.43 -10.54
CA TRP A 15 -8.88 1.33 -10.17
C TRP A 15 -8.29 0.11 -10.85
N VAL A 16 -7.31 0.30 -11.73
CA VAL A 16 -6.62 -0.77 -12.45
C VAL A 16 -5.18 -0.84 -11.95
N TRP A 17 -4.88 -1.91 -11.23
CA TRP A 17 -3.59 -2.17 -10.63
C TRP A 17 -2.78 -3.14 -11.49
N HIS A 18 -1.55 -2.73 -11.77
CA HIS A 18 -0.57 -3.44 -12.57
C HIS A 18 -1.15 -3.94 -13.91
N PRO A 19 -1.69 -3.01 -14.73
CA PRO A 19 -2.11 -3.35 -16.08
C PRO A 19 -0.90 -3.64 -16.96
N GLU A 20 -1.01 -4.66 -17.82
CA GLU A 20 -0.05 -4.92 -18.88
C GLU A 20 -0.22 -3.92 -20.04
N ASN A 21 -1.45 -3.45 -20.28
CA ASN A 21 -1.80 -2.46 -21.31
C ASN A 21 -2.74 -1.40 -20.75
N LEU A 22 -2.61 -0.15 -21.22
CA LEU A 22 -3.55 0.92 -20.87
C LEU A 22 -4.59 1.06 -21.97
N GLU A 23 -5.86 0.91 -21.59
CA GLU A 23 -6.99 0.97 -22.52
C GLU A 23 -7.94 2.10 -22.13
N GLN A 24 -8.77 2.56 -23.07
CA GLN A 24 -9.87 3.45 -22.71
C GLN A 24 -10.99 2.65 -22.04
N ARG A 25 -11.57 3.25 -21.01
CA ARG A 25 -12.65 2.67 -20.19
C ARG A 25 -13.80 3.69 -20.10
N PRO A 26 -14.45 4.01 -21.25
CA PRO A 26 -15.44 5.08 -21.34
C PRO A 26 -16.69 4.84 -20.47
N GLU A 27 -16.89 3.60 -20.02
CA GLU A 27 -17.97 3.21 -19.11
C GLU A 27 -17.77 3.66 -17.66
N TYR A 28 -16.62 4.26 -17.33
CA TYR A 28 -16.32 4.82 -16.01
C TYR A 28 -16.05 6.32 -16.10
N ASP A 29 -16.58 7.08 -15.13
CA ASP A 29 -16.36 8.54 -15.05
C ASP A 29 -14.90 8.89 -14.67
N TYR A 30 -14.19 7.97 -14.01
CA TYR A 30 -12.80 8.13 -13.62
C TYR A 30 -12.07 6.79 -13.60
N VAL A 31 -10.91 6.71 -14.26
CA VAL A 31 -10.07 5.51 -14.26
C VAL A 31 -8.69 5.87 -13.76
N LYS A 32 -8.19 5.14 -12.77
CA LYS A 32 -6.83 5.28 -12.27
C LYS A 32 -6.01 4.03 -12.56
N TYR A 33 -5.01 4.21 -13.39
CA TYR A 33 -3.98 3.21 -13.66
C TYR A 33 -2.83 3.34 -12.66
N ILE A 34 -2.46 2.22 -12.04
CA ILE A 34 -1.30 2.12 -11.16
C ILE A 34 -0.37 1.09 -11.79
N SER A 35 0.60 1.57 -12.58
CA SER A 35 1.58 0.74 -13.29
C SER A 35 3.01 1.21 -12.96
N TYR A 36 3.96 0.28 -13.09
CA TYR A 36 5.40 0.54 -12.98
C TYR A 36 6.05 0.80 -14.34
N GLU A 37 5.34 0.52 -15.43
CA GLU A 37 5.84 0.71 -16.79
C GLU A 37 5.67 2.16 -17.25
N ASP A 38 6.70 2.71 -17.89
CA ASP A 38 6.60 4.04 -18.51
C ASP A 38 5.90 3.93 -19.87
N ILE A 39 4.59 4.16 -19.88
CA ILE A 39 3.76 4.06 -21.08
C ILE A 39 3.53 5.47 -21.66
N PRO A 40 3.74 5.69 -22.98
CA PRO A 40 3.51 6.98 -23.64
C PRO A 40 2.01 7.30 -23.74
N LEU A 41 1.47 7.88 -22.68
CA LEU A 41 0.06 8.25 -22.51
C LEU A 41 -0.47 9.17 -23.61
N SER A 42 0.38 10.00 -24.21
CA SER A 42 -0.02 10.95 -25.26
C SER A 42 -0.58 10.28 -26.51
N LYS A 43 -0.22 9.02 -26.78
CA LYS A 43 -0.76 8.25 -27.92
C LYS A 43 -2.10 7.58 -27.61
N LEU A 44 -2.35 7.24 -26.35
CA LEU A 44 -3.53 6.47 -25.93
C LEU A 44 -4.67 7.35 -25.41
N PHE A 45 -4.35 8.52 -24.84
CA PHE A 45 -5.31 9.38 -24.16
C PHE A 45 -5.09 10.87 -24.48
N PRO A 46 -5.57 11.36 -25.64
CA PRO A 46 -5.56 12.78 -25.97
C PRO A 46 -6.26 13.59 -24.87
N GLY A 47 -5.61 14.65 -24.36
CA GLY A 47 -6.16 15.52 -23.31
C GLY A 47 -5.81 15.12 -21.86
N PHE A 48 -5.18 13.97 -21.63
CA PHE A 48 -4.73 13.57 -20.28
C PHE A 48 -3.30 14.05 -20.00
N LYS A 49 -3.09 14.60 -18.78
CA LYS A 49 -1.77 15.04 -18.31
C LYS A 49 -1.09 13.93 -17.52
N LYS A 50 0.08 13.47 -17.99
CA LYS A 50 0.93 12.55 -17.23
C LYS A 50 1.49 13.25 -15.98
N TYR A 51 1.35 12.61 -14.83
CA TYR A 51 2.04 12.99 -13.59
C TYR A 51 3.03 11.90 -13.23
N ASN A 52 4.32 12.21 -13.28
CA ASN A 52 5.35 11.31 -12.79
C ASN A 52 5.31 11.30 -11.27
N ARG A 53 4.99 10.14 -10.69
CA ARG A 53 5.14 9.90 -9.25
C ARG A 53 6.33 8.98 -9.06
N MET A 54 7.23 9.35 -8.17
CA MET A 54 8.31 8.46 -7.75
C MET A 54 7.77 7.42 -6.77
N THR A 55 8.29 6.20 -6.88
CA THR A 55 8.06 5.13 -5.93
C THR A 55 9.39 4.49 -5.54
N LEU A 56 9.39 3.74 -4.45
CA LEU A 56 10.55 2.97 -4.00
C LEU A 56 10.30 1.50 -4.36
N ILE A 57 11.23 0.91 -5.09
CA ILE A 57 11.17 -0.49 -5.52
C ILE A 57 12.33 -1.23 -4.86
N ILE A 58 12.03 -2.39 -4.28
CA ILE A 58 13.02 -3.33 -3.79
C ILE A 58 13.00 -4.51 -4.77
N ASP A 59 14.16 -4.78 -5.38
CA ASP A 59 14.32 -5.94 -6.25
C ASP A 59 14.40 -7.22 -5.41
N LEU A 60 13.33 -8.01 -5.45
CA LEU A 60 13.21 -9.27 -4.71
C LEU A 60 13.83 -10.46 -5.47
N ALA A 61 14.40 -10.27 -6.66
CA ALA A 61 15.18 -11.29 -7.36
C ALA A 61 16.58 -11.46 -6.74
N LYS A 62 17.06 -10.45 -6.00
CA LYS A 62 18.31 -10.50 -5.23
C LYS A 62 18.19 -11.42 -4.02
N SER A 63 19.31 -11.95 -3.56
CA SER A 63 19.35 -12.72 -2.31
C SER A 63 19.02 -11.82 -1.10
N HIS A 64 18.60 -12.43 0.01
CA HIS A 64 18.34 -11.71 1.25
C HIS A 64 19.57 -10.89 1.70
N GLU A 65 20.77 -11.48 1.64
CA GLU A 65 22.03 -10.86 2.03
C GLU A 65 22.37 -9.66 1.15
N GLU A 66 22.10 -9.77 -0.15
CA GLU A 66 22.30 -8.69 -1.12
C GLU A 66 21.35 -7.52 -0.83
N ILE A 67 20.05 -7.79 -0.67
CA ILE A 67 19.04 -6.79 -0.30
C ILE A 67 19.43 -6.12 1.03
N TRP A 68 19.84 -6.92 2.01
CA TRP A 68 20.23 -6.42 3.32
C TRP A 68 21.45 -5.51 3.27
N ARG A 69 22.46 -5.87 2.46
CA ARG A 69 23.68 -5.07 2.24
C ARG A 69 23.36 -3.74 1.54
N ASP A 70 22.42 -3.74 0.60
CA ASP A 70 22.01 -2.55 -0.16
C ASP A 70 21.26 -1.52 0.70
N PHE A 71 20.66 -1.91 1.81
CA PHE A 71 20.04 -0.96 2.74
C PHE A 71 21.06 0.01 3.35
N LYS A 72 20.63 1.25 3.62
CA LYS A 72 21.45 2.18 4.39
C LYS A 72 21.67 1.66 5.81
N LYS A 73 22.85 1.90 6.39
CA LYS A 73 23.19 1.52 7.79
C LYS A 73 22.10 1.91 8.79
N ARG A 74 21.50 3.09 8.63
CA ARG A 74 20.39 3.56 9.48
C ARG A 74 19.17 2.63 9.40
N CYS A 75 18.78 2.19 8.21
CA CYS A 75 17.65 1.28 8.01
C CYS A 75 17.90 -0.08 8.68
N ARG A 76 19.06 -0.70 8.43
CA ARG A 76 19.45 -1.95 9.10
C ARG A 76 19.41 -1.81 10.62
N ASN A 77 20.00 -0.75 11.17
CA ASN A 77 20.01 -0.50 12.61
C ASN A 77 18.59 -0.34 13.19
N SER A 78 17.68 0.33 12.47
CA SER A 78 16.27 0.46 12.89
C SER A 78 15.55 -0.88 12.91
N ILE A 79 15.76 -1.72 11.89
CA ILE A 79 15.19 -3.07 11.82
C ILE A 79 15.72 -3.92 12.98
N THR A 80 17.05 -4.00 13.15
CA THR A 80 17.67 -4.75 14.27
C THR A 80 17.25 -4.22 15.63
N LYS A 81 17.04 -2.90 15.79
CA LYS A 81 16.50 -2.33 17.04
C LYS A 81 15.07 -2.81 17.29
N ALA A 82 14.22 -2.85 16.26
CA ALA A 82 12.85 -3.34 16.41
C ALA A 82 12.83 -4.83 16.83
N GLU A 83 13.68 -5.67 16.22
CA GLU A 83 13.83 -7.08 16.61
C GLU A 83 14.28 -7.23 18.06
N LYS A 84 15.30 -6.46 18.49
CA LYS A 84 15.78 -6.45 19.88
C LYS A 84 14.74 -5.98 20.89
N LEU A 85 13.79 -5.15 20.45
CA LEU A 85 12.65 -4.72 21.26
C LEU A 85 11.50 -5.73 21.28
N GLY A 86 11.68 -6.91 20.67
CA GLY A 86 10.69 -7.98 20.64
C GLY A 86 9.57 -7.75 19.64
N LEU A 87 9.76 -6.90 18.63
CA LEU A 87 8.80 -6.76 17.55
C LEU A 87 9.00 -7.88 16.53
N PHE A 88 7.89 -8.48 16.09
CA PHE A 88 7.87 -9.50 15.05
C PHE A 88 6.66 -9.32 14.12
N VAL A 89 6.76 -9.85 12.91
CA VAL A 89 5.72 -9.76 11.88
C VAL A 89 5.01 -11.10 11.74
N VAL A 90 3.67 -11.08 11.69
CA VAL A 90 2.85 -12.25 11.37
C VAL A 90 1.89 -11.93 10.24
N LYS A 91 1.72 -12.87 9.31
CA LYS A 91 0.66 -12.80 8.31
C LYS A 91 -0.65 -13.28 8.95
N SER A 92 -1.74 -12.53 8.78
CA SER A 92 -3.07 -12.92 9.27
C SER A 92 -4.06 -13.14 8.13
N SER A 93 -4.96 -14.09 8.34
CA SER A 93 -6.14 -14.37 7.52
C SER A 93 -7.44 -14.25 8.31
N LYS A 94 -7.39 -13.78 9.57
CA LYS A 94 -8.57 -13.71 10.45
C LYS A 94 -9.40 -12.48 10.13
N THR A 95 -10.72 -12.65 10.04
CA THR A 95 -11.64 -11.54 9.69
C THR A 95 -11.57 -10.41 10.71
N GLU A 96 -11.39 -10.75 11.98
CA GLU A 96 -11.28 -9.83 13.11
C GLU A 96 -10.06 -8.91 12.93
N ASP A 97 -8.91 -9.46 12.54
CA ASP A 97 -7.68 -8.68 12.33
C ASP A 97 -7.84 -7.67 11.17
N TYR A 98 -8.58 -8.03 10.11
CA TYR A 98 -8.92 -7.10 9.02
C TYR A 98 -9.88 -5.99 9.50
N ASN A 99 -10.82 -6.31 10.38
CA ASN A 99 -11.72 -5.31 10.96
C ASN A 99 -10.94 -4.32 11.84
N ASP A 100 -10.03 -4.82 12.68
CA ASP A 100 -9.17 -3.99 13.55
C ASP A 100 -8.26 -3.07 12.72
N PHE A 101 -7.62 -3.61 11.68
CA PHE A 101 -6.89 -2.82 10.70
C PHE A 101 -7.76 -1.72 10.09
N TYR A 102 -8.99 -2.05 9.70
CA TYR A 102 -9.89 -1.12 9.03
C TYR A 102 -10.36 0.01 9.95
N GLN A 103 -10.62 -0.28 11.23
CA GLN A 103 -10.93 0.77 12.20
C GLN A 103 -9.76 1.75 12.34
N ALA A 104 -8.53 1.26 12.49
CA ALA A 104 -7.33 2.10 12.54
C ALA A 104 -7.14 2.90 11.24
N TYR A 105 -7.42 2.31 10.09
CA TYR A 105 -7.39 2.97 8.79
C TYR A 105 -8.42 4.09 8.67
N MET A 106 -9.66 3.87 9.12
CA MET A 106 -10.70 4.90 9.10
C MET A 106 -10.34 6.10 10.00
N LEU A 107 -9.71 5.84 11.16
CA LEU A 107 -9.19 6.90 12.02
C LEU A 107 -8.07 7.69 11.33
N LEU A 108 -7.12 7.00 10.68
CA LEU A 108 -6.08 7.65 9.87
C LEU A 108 -6.70 8.52 8.77
N CYS A 109 -7.65 7.99 8.00
CA CYS A 109 -8.33 8.75 6.95
C CYS A 109 -9.04 9.99 7.47
N ARG A 110 -9.72 9.87 8.62
CA ARG A 110 -10.37 11.01 9.27
C ARG A 110 -9.36 12.08 9.69
N ARG A 111 -8.21 11.67 10.24
CA ARG A 111 -7.17 12.60 10.70
C ARG A 111 -6.47 13.32 9.54
N GLU A 112 -6.11 12.58 8.51
CA GLU A 112 -5.34 13.07 7.36
C GLU A 112 -6.23 13.59 6.22
N LEU A 113 -7.55 13.64 6.41
CA LEU A 113 -8.55 14.03 5.40
C LEU A 113 -8.46 13.22 4.09
N LEU A 114 -8.18 11.92 4.22
CA LEU A 114 -8.08 11.01 3.09
C LEU A 114 -9.45 10.40 2.75
N ILE A 115 -9.70 10.18 1.46
CA ILE A 115 -10.87 9.42 1.00
C ILE A 115 -10.59 7.93 1.24
N PRO A 116 -11.40 7.23 2.06
CA PRO A 116 -11.14 5.83 2.40
C PRO A 116 -11.57 4.88 1.28
N HIS A 117 -10.78 3.82 1.05
CA HIS A 117 -11.23 2.63 0.33
C HIS A 117 -12.07 1.73 1.25
N SER A 118 -12.96 0.91 0.66
CA SER A 118 -13.80 -0.01 1.43
C SER A 118 -13.00 -1.15 2.10
N LEU A 119 -13.54 -1.74 3.17
CA LEU A 119 -12.95 -2.96 3.76
C LEU A 119 -12.86 -4.11 2.74
N LYS A 120 -13.87 -4.23 1.87
CA LYS A 120 -13.88 -5.21 0.78
C LYS A 120 -12.67 -5.04 -0.15
N PHE A 121 -12.19 -3.82 -0.36
CA PHE A 121 -10.96 -3.58 -1.11
C PHE A 121 -9.75 -4.22 -0.43
N TYR A 122 -9.54 -3.93 0.86
CA TYR A 122 -8.36 -4.42 1.59
C TYR A 122 -8.37 -5.91 1.89
N LYS A 123 -9.55 -6.54 2.02
CA LYS A 123 -9.67 -8.01 2.16
C LYS A 123 -9.12 -8.81 0.97
N GLN A 124 -8.85 -8.14 -0.15
CA GLN A 124 -8.26 -8.77 -1.32
C GLN A 124 -6.70 -8.78 -1.29
N GLY A 125 -6.08 -8.27 -0.22
CA GLY A 125 -4.63 -8.26 -0.02
C GLY A 125 -4.22 -9.09 1.19
N ASP A 126 -2.92 -9.39 1.27
CA ASP A 126 -2.32 -10.09 2.40
C ASP A 126 -2.13 -9.11 3.58
N LEU A 127 -2.75 -9.41 4.73
CA LEU A 127 -2.59 -8.62 5.95
C LEU A 127 -1.38 -9.09 6.75
N PHE A 128 -0.49 -8.15 7.07
CA PHE A 128 0.65 -8.33 7.95
C PHE A 128 0.47 -7.50 9.22
N LEU A 129 0.63 -8.14 10.37
CA LEU A 129 0.55 -7.51 11.68
C LEU A 129 1.94 -7.45 12.28
N VAL A 130 2.31 -6.29 12.81
CA VAL A 130 3.48 -6.14 13.68
C VAL A 130 3.02 -6.31 15.12
N LYS A 131 3.62 -7.26 15.83
CA LYS A 131 3.28 -7.59 17.21
C LYS A 131 4.45 -7.35 18.16
N GLN A 132 4.11 -6.98 19.39
CA GLN A 132 5.03 -6.88 20.53
C GLN A 132 4.28 -7.34 21.79
N ASN A 133 4.81 -8.34 22.52
CA ASN A 133 4.16 -8.91 23.71
C ASN A 133 2.67 -9.25 23.47
N ASP A 134 2.40 -9.99 22.39
CA ASP A 134 1.06 -10.39 21.89
C ASP A 134 0.10 -9.26 21.48
N LYS A 135 0.52 -8.01 21.58
CA LYS A 135 -0.28 -6.86 21.14
C LYS A 135 0.10 -6.45 19.73
N THR A 136 -0.91 -6.20 18.90
CA THR A 136 -0.71 -5.61 17.57
C THR A 136 -0.38 -4.12 17.73
N VAL A 137 0.78 -3.71 17.20
CA VAL A 137 1.25 -2.31 17.25
C VAL A 137 1.05 -1.59 15.91
N SER A 138 1.12 -2.32 14.80
CA SER A 138 0.93 -1.79 13.45
C SER A 138 0.41 -2.91 12.54
N ALA A 139 -0.21 -2.52 11.43
CA ALA A 139 -0.70 -3.43 10.42
C ALA A 139 -0.47 -2.85 9.01
N ALA A 140 -0.19 -3.71 8.05
CA ALA A 140 0.00 -3.35 6.66
C ALA A 140 -0.72 -4.32 5.72
N ILE A 141 -1.28 -3.78 4.64
CA ILE A 141 -1.87 -4.58 3.55
C ILE A 141 -0.89 -4.59 2.38
N MET A 142 -0.54 -5.80 1.94
CA MET A 142 0.22 -6.04 0.73
C MET A 142 -0.72 -6.53 -0.38
N MET A 143 -0.77 -5.80 -1.48
CA MET A 143 -1.38 -6.29 -2.73
C MET A 143 -0.28 -6.90 -3.60
N LYS A 144 -0.59 -7.96 -4.33
CA LYS A 144 0.38 -8.61 -5.22
C LYS A 144 -0.26 -9.07 -6.52
N ASP A 145 0.57 -9.16 -7.54
CA ASP A 145 0.29 -9.91 -8.77
C ASP A 145 1.41 -10.94 -9.00
N GLU A 146 1.56 -11.44 -10.22
CA GLU A 146 2.57 -12.43 -10.58
C GLU A 146 4.02 -11.92 -10.50
N ARG A 147 4.24 -10.60 -10.61
CA ARG A 147 5.56 -9.99 -10.73
C ARG A 147 5.91 -9.03 -9.60
N HIS A 148 4.91 -8.42 -8.97
CA HIS A 148 5.10 -7.33 -8.02
C HIS A 148 4.30 -7.55 -6.73
N ALA A 149 4.88 -7.08 -5.63
CA ALA A 149 4.20 -6.90 -4.36
C ALA A 149 4.26 -5.42 -3.97
N HIS A 150 3.12 -4.86 -3.58
CA HIS A 150 2.97 -3.45 -3.23
C HIS A 150 2.34 -3.31 -1.84
N GLN A 151 3.05 -2.64 -0.94
CA GLN A 151 2.49 -2.21 0.33
C GLN A 151 1.52 -1.05 0.09
N THR A 152 0.23 -1.36 0.00
CA THR A 152 -0.81 -0.39 -0.38
C THR A 152 -1.22 0.53 0.77
N MET A 153 -1.20 0.01 2.00
CA MET A 153 -1.60 0.77 3.18
C MET A 153 -0.88 0.26 4.41
N GLN A 154 -0.52 1.17 5.30
CA GLN A 154 -0.03 0.86 6.63
C GLN A 154 -0.70 1.77 7.64
N VAL A 155 -1.05 1.18 8.78
CA VAL A 155 -1.61 1.87 9.92
C VAL A 155 -0.81 1.52 11.16
N SER A 156 -0.69 2.48 12.07
CA SER A 156 -0.21 2.23 13.42
C SER A 156 -1.41 2.27 14.36
N MET A 157 -1.49 1.33 15.28
CA MET A 157 -2.59 1.29 16.24
C MET A 157 -2.50 2.51 17.15
N GLU A 158 -3.64 3.10 17.51
CA GLU A 158 -3.75 4.44 18.12
C GLU A 158 -2.84 4.64 19.35
N LYS A 159 -2.69 3.59 20.18
CA LYS A 159 -1.83 3.59 21.37
C LYS A 159 -0.32 3.77 21.07
N TYR A 160 0.09 3.59 19.82
CA TYR A 160 1.48 3.65 19.35
C TYR A 160 1.71 4.76 18.30
N MET A 161 0.74 5.68 18.14
CA MET A 161 0.85 6.80 17.17
C MET A 161 1.70 7.98 17.66
N GLY A 162 2.26 7.90 18.87
CA GLY A 162 3.28 8.84 19.32
C GLY A 162 4.58 8.65 18.53
N GLU A 163 4.99 9.68 17.79
CA GLU A 163 6.30 9.84 17.13
C GLU A 163 6.56 9.05 15.83
N ILE A 164 5.56 8.72 15.02
CA ILE A 164 5.82 8.40 13.61
C ILE A 164 5.70 9.68 12.79
N ILE A 165 6.81 10.40 12.71
CA ILE A 165 7.01 11.49 11.75
C ILE A 165 6.95 10.84 10.36
N PHE A 166 5.83 11.01 9.66
CA PHE A 166 5.77 10.76 8.23
C PHE A 166 6.74 11.74 7.55
N LEU A 167 7.89 11.22 7.11
CA LEU A 167 8.79 11.94 6.21
C LEU A 167 8.14 11.98 4.82
N TYR A 168 7.09 12.79 4.66
CA TYR A 168 6.81 13.36 3.36
C TYR A 168 7.81 14.50 3.17
N GLY A 169 8.89 14.20 2.45
CA GLY A 169 9.79 15.24 1.93
C GLY A 169 8.97 16.22 1.10
N ARG A 170 9.05 17.50 1.46
CA ARG A 170 8.73 18.61 0.57
C ARG A 170 9.82 18.75 -0.48
#